data_AF-A0A9W9MBL2-F1
#
_entry.id   AF-A0A9W9MBL2-F1
#
_cell.length_a   1.000
_cell.length_b   1.000
_cell.length_c   1.000
_cell.angle_alpha   90.00
_cell.angle_beta   90.00
_cell.angle_gamma   90.00
#
_symmetry.space_group_name_H-M   'P 1'
#
loop_
_entity.id
_entity.type
_entity.pdbx_description
1 polymer ?
#
loop_
_entity_poly.entity_id
_entity_poly.type
_entity_poly.pdbx_seq_one_letter_code
_entity_poly.pdbx_strand_id
1 'polypeptide(L)'
;MEAWNTLSSIMDALSKAKTSSEAAIRVDIHVYGLENLRDQIGRQLSKGNLFLQHPDMCRPGIRYDNPHILRFDEREDSDVEEVTNAAEDEGQIDVSFECDAEFDETIATVFQSLRRPDKLNRLKETGNLIGSLYPHQEEALDFMTQRETGEITVEYRLWQPKTIGAEQV
;
A
#
# COMPACT_ATOMS: atom_id res chain seq x y z
N MET A 1 -4.60 1.75 27.94
CA MET A 1 -3.83 0.74 27.19
C MET A 1 -4.40 -0.60 27.62
N GLU A 2 -5.04 -1.30 26.71
CA GLU A 2 -5.58 -2.66 26.93
C GLU A 2 -4.84 -3.59 25.96
N ALA A 3 -4.39 -4.76 26.42
CA ALA A 3 -3.68 -5.74 25.61
C ALA A 3 -4.45 -7.05 25.57
N TRP A 4 -4.64 -7.62 24.39
CA TRP A 4 -5.41 -8.84 24.17
C TRP A 4 -4.50 -10.00 23.80
N ASN A 5 -4.77 -11.18 24.36
CA ASN A 5 -4.18 -12.46 23.99
C ASN A 5 -5.02 -13.62 24.52
N THR A 6 -4.95 -14.78 23.87
CA THR A 6 -5.57 -16.00 24.39
C THR A 6 -4.72 -16.57 25.52
N LEU A 7 -5.29 -16.69 26.73
CA LEU A 7 -4.59 -17.21 27.92
C LEU A 7 -3.94 -18.58 27.70
N SER A 8 -4.54 -19.45 26.87
CA SER A 8 -3.95 -20.74 26.52
C SER A 8 -2.65 -20.60 25.74
N SER A 9 -2.58 -19.66 24.79
CA SER A 9 -1.37 -19.40 23.99
C SER A 9 -0.23 -18.88 24.88
N ILE A 10 -0.55 -17.97 25.81
CA ILE A 10 0.43 -17.47 26.79
C ILE A 10 0.96 -18.61 27.67
N MET A 11 0.08 -19.44 28.23
CA MET A 11 0.47 -20.54 29.11
C MET A 11 1.24 -21.64 28.37
N ASP A 12 0.90 -21.91 27.12
CA ASP A 12 1.63 -22.85 26.26
C ASP A 12 3.04 -22.33 25.93
N ALA A 13 3.18 -21.04 25.58
CA ALA A 13 4.48 -20.44 25.32
C ALA A 13 5.37 -20.46 26.56
N LEU A 14 4.82 -20.09 27.73
CA LEU A 14 5.53 -20.10 29.01
C LEU A 14 5.92 -21.52 29.46
N SER A 15 5.06 -22.52 29.24
CA SER A 15 5.33 -23.90 29.66
C SER A 15 6.34 -24.61 28.77
N LYS A 16 6.45 -24.24 27.49
CA LYS A 16 7.39 -24.84 26.53
C LYS A 16 8.76 -24.16 26.53
N ALA A 17 8.82 -22.88 26.89
CA ALA A 17 10.06 -22.10 26.87
C ALA A 17 11.06 -22.57 27.94
N LYS A 18 12.30 -22.84 27.52
CA LYS A 18 13.42 -23.14 28.42
C LYS A 18 14.34 -21.94 28.63
N THR A 19 14.24 -20.94 27.77
CA THR A 19 15.00 -19.69 27.81
C THR A 19 14.07 -18.48 27.69
N SER A 20 14.50 -17.31 28.18
CA SER A 20 13.68 -16.09 28.12
C SER A 20 13.35 -15.66 26.68
N SER A 21 14.18 -16.00 25.70
CA SER A 21 13.94 -15.73 24.29
C SER A 21 12.88 -16.65 23.67
N GLU A 22 12.72 -17.87 24.20
CA GLU A 22 11.70 -18.83 23.75
C GLU A 22 10.31 -18.51 24.32
N ALA A 23 10.23 -17.66 25.35
CA ALA A 23 8.98 -17.22 25.96
C ALA A 23 8.40 -15.95 25.30
N ALA A 24 8.83 -15.62 24.08
CA ALA A 24 8.31 -14.46 23.35
C ALA A 24 6.85 -14.70 22.92
N ILE A 25 5.97 -13.74 23.25
CA ILE A 25 4.54 -13.81 22.94
C ILE A 25 4.18 -12.54 22.15
N ARG A 26 3.40 -12.71 21.09
CA ARG A 26 2.85 -11.60 20.31
C ARG A 26 1.64 -11.05 21.04
N VAL A 27 1.58 -9.74 21.25
CA VAL A 27 0.44 -9.07 21.92
C VAL A 27 -0.15 -7.96 21.08
N ASP A 28 -1.48 -7.89 21.06
CA ASP A 28 -2.21 -6.81 20.38
C ASP A 28 -2.59 -5.74 21.40
N ILE A 29 -2.09 -4.53 21.19
CA ILE A 29 -2.22 -3.42 22.14
C ILE A 29 -3.14 -2.35 21.56
N HIS A 30 -4.27 -2.13 22.22
CA HIS A 30 -5.23 -1.10 21.86
C HIS A 30 -4.98 0.15 22.72
N VAL A 31 -4.86 1.29 22.06
CA VAL A 31 -4.56 2.58 22.69
C VAL A 31 -5.82 3.44 22.69
N TYR A 32 -6.22 3.88 23.88
CA TYR A 32 -7.37 4.76 24.08
C TYR A 32 -6.93 6.00 24.86
N GLY A 33 -7.55 7.14 24.57
CA GLY A 33 -7.23 8.40 25.21
C GLY A 33 -8.20 9.51 24.81
N LEU A 34 -7.95 10.70 25.35
CA LEU A 34 -8.68 11.91 24.97
C LEU A 34 -8.24 12.35 23.57
N GLU A 35 -9.18 12.88 22.79
CA GLU A 35 -8.96 13.34 21.42
C GLU A 35 -7.86 14.42 21.34
N ASN A 36 -7.79 15.32 22.33
CA ASN A 36 -6.77 16.37 22.37
C ASN A 36 -5.32 15.84 22.52
N LEU A 37 -5.14 14.58 22.92
CA LEU A 37 -3.82 13.94 23.03
C LEU A 37 -3.44 13.15 21.77
N ARG A 38 -4.37 12.96 20.83
CA ARG A 38 -4.19 12.18 19.59
C ARG A 38 -2.89 12.50 18.88
N ASP A 39 -2.70 13.75 18.49
CA ASP A 39 -1.54 14.14 17.67
C ASP A 39 -0.24 14.11 18.47
N GLN A 40 -0.31 14.35 19.78
CA GLN A 40 0.85 14.22 20.65
C GLN A 40 1.31 12.77 20.72
N ILE A 41 0.39 11.82 20.90
CA ILE A 41 0.69 10.39 20.91
C ILE A 41 1.23 9.96 19.56
N GLY A 42 0.58 10.35 18.44
CA GLY A 42 1.06 10.06 17.10
C GLY A 42 2.51 10.52 16.88
N ARG A 43 2.82 11.77 17.24
CA ARG A 43 4.19 12.30 17.14
C ARG A 43 5.20 11.53 18.00
N GLN A 44 4.82 11.11 19.21
CA GLN A 44 5.73 10.36 20.08
C GLN A 44 5.98 8.93 19.57
N LEU A 45 4.95 8.25 19.06
CA LEU A 45 5.10 6.92 18.48
C LEU A 45 5.92 6.98 17.18
N SER A 46 5.65 7.97 16.33
CA SER A 46 6.39 8.19 15.08
C SER A 46 7.88 8.43 15.30
N LYS A 47 8.29 9.12 16.39
CA LYS A 47 9.72 9.28 16.74
C LYS A 47 10.42 7.94 17.00
N GLY A 48 9.69 6.93 17.44
CA GLY A 48 10.16 5.57 17.63
C GLY A 48 9.92 4.65 16.42
N ASN A 49 9.56 5.20 15.25
CA ASN A 49 9.14 4.44 14.07
C ASN A 49 7.98 3.47 14.33
N LEU A 50 7.09 3.81 15.26
CA LEU A 50 5.91 3.01 15.59
C LEU A 50 4.65 3.69 15.06
N PHE A 51 3.87 2.96 14.27
CA PHE A 51 2.66 3.47 13.62
C PHE A 51 1.47 2.59 13.99
N LEU A 52 0.46 3.19 14.61
CA LEU A 52 -0.79 2.52 14.95
C LEU A 52 -1.48 1.99 13.68
N GLN A 53 -1.93 0.73 13.74
CA GLN A 53 -2.71 0.08 12.70
C GLN A 53 -4.21 0.12 13.03
N HIS A 54 -5.06 -0.23 12.07
CA HIS A 54 -6.47 -0.45 12.32
C HIS A 54 -6.63 -1.68 13.23
N PRO A 55 -7.39 -1.59 14.34
CA PRO A 55 -7.60 -2.72 15.23
C PRO A 55 -8.64 -3.69 14.65
N ASP A 56 -8.42 -5.00 14.80
CA ASP A 56 -9.37 -6.03 14.35
C ASP A 56 -10.74 -5.92 15.04
N MET A 57 -10.76 -5.38 16.26
CA MET A 57 -11.98 -5.14 17.02
C MET A 57 -11.96 -3.76 17.68
N CYS A 58 -12.88 -2.89 17.24
CA CYS A 58 -13.14 -1.61 17.90
C CYS A 58 -14.04 -1.80 19.14
N ARG A 59 -13.72 -1.10 20.23
CA ARG A 59 -14.57 -1.11 21.43
C ARG A 59 -15.91 -0.41 21.14
N PRO A 60 -17.05 -1.05 21.40
CA PRO A 60 -18.36 -0.44 21.15
C PRO A 60 -18.51 0.89 21.89
N GLY A 61 -19.05 1.90 21.20
CA GLY A 61 -19.31 3.22 21.77
C GLY A 61 -18.10 4.15 21.84
N ILE A 62 -16.94 3.77 21.28
CA ILE A 62 -15.76 4.63 21.16
C ILE A 62 -15.49 4.92 19.69
N ARG A 63 -15.31 6.20 19.34
CA ARG A 63 -14.92 6.60 17.99
C ARG A 63 -13.46 6.23 17.74
N TYR A 64 -13.20 5.48 16.67
CA TYR A 64 -11.84 5.20 16.22
C TYR A 64 -11.23 6.45 15.56
N ASP A 65 -10.03 6.81 16.00
CA ASP A 65 -9.30 7.95 15.48
C ASP A 65 -7.79 7.72 15.57
N ASN A 66 -7.15 7.56 14.42
CA ASN A 66 -5.73 7.26 14.31
C ASN A 66 -4.95 8.51 13.84
N PRO A 67 -3.96 8.98 14.62
CA PRO A 67 -3.16 10.16 14.27
C PRO A 67 -2.27 9.98 13.03
N HIS A 68 -2.05 8.75 12.56
CA HIS A 68 -1.22 8.45 11.39
C HIS A 68 -2.04 8.32 10.10
N ILE A 69 -3.37 8.37 10.18
CA ILE A 69 -4.24 8.38 9.02
C ILE A 69 -4.48 9.83 8.59
N LEU A 70 -4.16 10.13 7.33
CA LEU A 70 -4.50 11.41 6.70
C LEU A 70 -6.00 11.44 6.42
N ARG A 71 -6.69 12.40 7.02
CA ARG A 71 -8.10 12.68 6.71
C ARG A 71 -8.17 13.95 5.88
N PHE A 72 -8.96 13.91 4.82
CA PHE A 72 -9.25 15.07 3.99
C PHE A 72 -10.68 15.52 4.27
N ASP A 73 -10.85 16.75 4.76
CA ASP A 73 -12.13 17.27 5.24
C ASP A 73 -13.24 17.38 4.15
N GLU A 74 -12.93 17.10 2.88
CA GLU A 74 -13.81 17.32 1.73
C GLU A 74 -14.38 16.05 1.08
N ARG A 75 -14.08 14.86 1.60
CA ARG A 75 -14.79 13.64 1.20
C ARG A 75 -15.35 12.98 2.45
N GLU A 76 -16.67 12.81 2.48
CA GLU A 76 -17.25 11.72 3.26
C GLU A 76 -16.57 10.46 2.73
N ASP A 77 -15.60 9.97 3.49
CA ASP A 77 -15.04 8.64 3.31
C ASP A 77 -16.25 7.70 3.40
N SER A 78 -16.79 7.27 2.26
CA SER A 78 -17.55 6.04 2.23
C SER A 78 -16.68 5.02 2.94
N ASP A 79 -17.17 4.39 4.00
CA ASP A 79 -16.51 3.29 4.68
C ASP A 79 -16.12 2.24 3.64
N VAL A 80 -14.95 2.42 3.03
CA VAL A 80 -14.30 1.39 2.25
C VAL A 80 -13.79 0.48 3.34
N GLU A 81 -14.54 -0.60 3.59
CA GLU A 81 -13.99 -1.75 4.29
C GLU A 81 -12.74 -2.15 3.51
N GLU A 82 -11.59 -1.63 3.96
CA GLU A 82 -10.30 -2.06 3.53
C GLU A 82 -10.23 -3.52 3.94
N VAL A 83 -10.35 -4.41 2.96
CA VAL A 83 -10.23 -5.86 3.15
C VAL A 83 -8.85 -6.10 3.74
N THR A 84 -8.79 -6.19 5.06
CA THR A 84 -7.58 -6.56 5.78
C THR A 84 -7.25 -7.98 5.36
N ASN A 85 -6.28 -8.14 4.47
CA ASN A 85 -5.62 -9.42 4.23
C ASN A 85 -4.80 -9.78 5.49
N ALA A 86 -5.50 -10.09 6.58
CA ALA A 86 -4.95 -10.71 7.77
C ALA A 86 -5.03 -12.23 7.57
N ALA A 87 -4.01 -12.79 6.93
CA ALA A 87 -3.74 -14.22 6.99
C ALA A 87 -2.24 -14.47 6.81
N GLU A 88 -1.50 -14.44 7.92
CA GLU A 88 -0.43 -15.40 8.12
C GLU A 88 -1.11 -16.74 8.42
N ASP A 89 -1.55 -17.44 7.38
CA ASP A 89 -1.92 -18.85 7.44
C ASP A 89 -1.28 -19.54 6.23
N GLU A 90 -0.43 -20.54 6.48
CA GLU A 90 0.05 -21.47 5.45
C GLU A 90 -1.08 -22.44 5.03
N GLY A 91 -2.28 -21.92 4.84
CA GLY A 91 -3.35 -22.57 4.12
C GLY A 91 -3.24 -22.14 2.66
N GLN A 92 -3.21 -23.12 1.74
CA GLN A 92 -3.41 -22.85 0.31
C GLN A 92 -4.56 -21.86 0.17
N ILE A 93 -4.25 -20.65 -0.31
CA ILE A 93 -5.29 -19.75 -0.77
C ILE A 93 -5.87 -20.47 -1.98
N ASP A 94 -6.94 -21.23 -1.76
CA ASP A 94 -7.85 -21.62 -2.82
C ASP A 94 -8.58 -20.34 -3.22
N VAL A 95 -7.84 -19.46 -3.91
CA VAL A 95 -8.46 -18.56 -4.86
C VAL A 95 -8.93 -19.47 -6.00
N SER A 96 -10.02 -20.17 -5.75
CA SER A 96 -11.01 -20.38 -6.79
C SER A 96 -11.54 -18.98 -7.13
N PHE A 97 -10.72 -18.17 -7.79
CA PHE A 97 -11.25 -17.33 -8.85
C PHE A 97 -11.97 -18.35 -9.73
N GLU A 98 -13.30 -18.38 -9.63
CA GLU A 98 -14.07 -18.87 -10.75
C GLU A 98 -13.49 -18.09 -11.94
N CYS A 99 -12.75 -18.81 -12.78
CA CYS A 99 -12.16 -18.31 -14.01
C CYS A 99 -13.35 -17.94 -14.87
N ASP A 100 -13.86 -16.74 -14.62
CA ASP A 100 -14.89 -16.15 -15.41
C ASP A 100 -14.21 -15.85 -16.74
N ALA A 101 -14.42 -16.74 -17.70
CA ALA A 101 -13.79 -16.64 -19.01
C ALA A 101 -14.09 -15.27 -19.65
N GLU A 102 -15.20 -14.64 -19.28
CA GLU A 102 -15.55 -13.27 -19.66
C GLU A 102 -14.61 -12.22 -19.04
N PHE A 103 -14.22 -12.40 -17.77
CA PHE A 103 -13.22 -11.57 -17.10
C PHE A 103 -11.85 -11.70 -17.76
N ASP A 104 -11.39 -12.93 -18.01
CA ASP A 104 -10.09 -13.17 -18.66
C ASP A 104 -10.06 -12.64 -20.11
N GLU A 105 -11.16 -12.80 -20.86
CA GLU A 105 -11.31 -12.23 -22.20
C GLU A 105 -11.30 -10.69 -22.17
N THR A 106 -11.97 -10.09 -21.18
CA THR A 106 -11.98 -8.64 -20.98
C THR A 106 -10.57 -8.14 -20.67
N ILE A 107 -9.87 -8.79 -19.74
CA ILE A 107 -8.50 -8.45 -19.38
C ILE A 107 -7.56 -8.60 -20.58
N ALA A 108 -7.66 -9.69 -21.33
CA ALA A 108 -6.88 -9.91 -22.54
C ALA A 108 -7.15 -8.81 -23.59
N THR A 109 -8.41 -8.42 -23.77
CA THR A 109 -8.80 -7.33 -24.68
C THR A 109 -8.20 -5.99 -24.25
N VAL A 110 -8.25 -5.69 -22.95
CA VAL A 110 -7.63 -4.48 -22.40
C VAL A 110 -6.12 -4.49 -22.66
N PHE A 111 -5.42 -5.59 -22.38
CA PHE A 111 -3.99 -5.71 -22.63
C PHE A 111 -3.65 -5.56 -24.12
N GLN A 112 -4.45 -6.13 -25.02
CA GLN A 112 -4.26 -5.98 -26.48
C GLN A 112 -4.55 -4.56 -26.98
N SER A 113 -5.38 -3.79 -26.28
CA SER A 113 -5.66 -2.39 -26.61
C SER A 113 -4.50 -1.44 -26.25
N LEU A 114 -3.54 -1.88 -25.44
CA LEU A 114 -2.40 -1.07 -25.02
C LEU A 114 -1.40 -0.90 -26.16
N ARG A 115 -1.44 0.27 -26.81
CA ARG A 115 -0.53 0.67 -27.91
C ARG A 115 0.78 1.33 -27.45
N ARG A 116 1.05 1.30 -26.15
CA ARG A 116 2.23 1.94 -25.55
C ARG A 116 3.56 1.24 -25.91
N PRO A 117 3.68 -0.10 -25.91
CA PRO A 117 4.96 -0.73 -26.23
C PRO A 117 5.40 -0.50 -27.69
N ASP A 118 4.46 -0.23 -28.60
CA ASP A 118 4.73 -0.09 -30.04
C ASP A 118 5.59 1.15 -30.40
N LYS A 119 5.70 2.15 -29.51
CA LYS A 119 6.41 3.41 -29.77
C LYS A 119 7.52 3.72 -28.77
N LEU A 120 8.03 2.71 -28.07
CA LEU A 120 9.21 2.86 -27.21
C LEU A 120 10.48 2.78 -28.06
N ASN A 121 11.37 3.75 -27.87
CA ASN A 121 12.68 3.73 -28.47
C ASN A 121 13.64 2.92 -27.59
N ARG A 122 14.64 2.31 -28.21
CA ARG A 122 15.74 1.69 -27.45
C ARG A 122 16.71 2.77 -27.03
N LEU A 123 16.64 3.17 -25.77
CA LEU A 123 17.60 4.12 -25.23
C LEU A 123 18.83 3.36 -24.76
N LYS A 124 19.91 3.44 -25.55
CA LYS A 124 21.20 2.90 -25.16
C LYS A 124 21.82 3.80 -24.11
N GLU A 125 22.24 3.19 -23.02
CA GLU A 125 22.52 3.89 -21.78
C GLU A 125 23.83 4.68 -21.78
N THR A 126 23.90 5.66 -20.87
CA THR A 126 25.06 6.54 -20.66
C THR A 126 26.07 5.90 -19.71
N GLY A 127 27.05 5.17 -20.24
CA GLY A 127 28.42 4.93 -19.71
C GLY A 127 28.64 4.32 -18.31
N ASN A 128 27.64 4.29 -17.43
CA ASN A 128 27.80 4.03 -16.00
C ASN A 128 27.27 2.66 -15.55
N LEU A 129 26.61 1.89 -16.43
CA LEU A 129 26.26 0.52 -16.13
C LEU A 129 27.38 -0.46 -16.49
N ILE A 130 27.55 -1.43 -15.60
CA ILE A 130 28.58 -2.47 -15.68
C ILE A 130 28.16 -3.59 -16.66
N GLY A 131 26.90 -3.64 -17.08
CA GLY A 131 26.35 -4.70 -17.93
C GLY A 131 25.66 -4.19 -19.20
N SER A 132 25.57 -5.05 -20.21
CA SER A 132 24.78 -4.80 -21.42
C SER A 132 23.30 -5.02 -21.15
N LEU A 133 22.46 -4.04 -21.51
CA LEU A 133 21.00 -4.16 -21.40
C LEU A 133 20.42 -5.05 -22.50
N TYR A 134 19.37 -5.79 -22.15
CA TYR A 134 18.53 -6.48 -23.13
C TYR A 134 17.63 -5.48 -23.87
N PRO A 135 17.15 -5.79 -25.09
CA PRO A 135 16.31 -4.89 -25.87
C PRO A 135 15.08 -4.33 -25.13
N HIS A 136 14.38 -5.19 -24.38
CA HIS A 136 13.21 -4.78 -23.59
C HIS A 136 13.59 -3.89 -22.39
N GLN A 137 14.83 -3.99 -21.89
CA GLN A 137 15.34 -3.13 -20.83
C GLN A 137 15.68 -1.74 -21.37
N GLU A 138 16.24 -1.64 -22.58
CA GLU A 138 16.48 -0.37 -23.26
C GLU A 138 15.15 0.37 -23.57
N GLU A 139 14.12 -0.37 -23.98
CA GLU A 139 12.76 0.16 -24.19
C GLU A 139 12.10 0.59 -22.86
N ALA A 140 12.29 -0.18 -21.79
CA ALA A 140 11.81 0.19 -20.46
C ALA A 140 12.51 1.46 -19.93
N LEU A 141 13.79 1.64 -20.26
CA LEU A 141 14.56 2.82 -19.83
C LEU A 141 14.08 4.09 -20.53
N ASP A 142 13.75 4.02 -21.83
CA ASP A 142 13.07 5.11 -22.54
C ASP A 142 11.71 5.45 -21.90
N PHE A 143 10.92 4.42 -21.59
CA PHE A 143 9.63 4.59 -20.91
C PHE A 143 9.75 5.30 -19.56
N MET A 144 10.69 4.89 -18.72
CA MET A 144 10.94 5.51 -17.41
C MET A 144 11.44 6.95 -17.57
N THR A 145 12.38 7.18 -18.49
CA THR A 145 12.94 8.51 -18.75
C THR A 145 11.84 9.50 -19.16
N GLN A 146 10.95 9.13 -20.08
CA GLN A 146 9.82 9.98 -20.49
C GLN A 146 8.90 10.34 -19.32
N ARG A 147 8.69 9.41 -18.38
CA ARG A 147 7.86 9.62 -17.19
C ARG A 147 8.50 10.56 -16.18
N GLU A 148 9.81 10.45 -15.99
CA GLU A 148 10.58 11.26 -15.04
C GLU A 148 10.82 12.68 -15.55
N THR A 149 11.08 12.85 -16.85
CA THR A 149 11.31 14.17 -17.46
C THR A 149 10.01 14.89 -17.85
N GLY A 150 8.92 14.14 -18.01
CA GLY A 150 7.65 14.67 -18.50
C GLY A 150 7.60 14.88 -20.03
N GLU A 151 8.65 14.49 -20.77
CA GLU A 151 8.71 14.53 -22.24
C GLU A 151 7.91 13.40 -22.90
N ILE A 152 6.67 13.22 -22.45
CA ILE A 152 5.76 12.20 -22.98
C ILE A 152 5.05 12.76 -24.21
N THR A 153 4.95 11.97 -25.29
CA THR A 153 4.14 12.32 -26.47
C THR A 153 2.67 12.54 -26.07
N VAL A 154 2.00 13.53 -26.68
CA VAL A 154 0.62 13.93 -26.32
C VAL A 154 -0.36 12.75 -26.31
N GLU A 155 -0.20 11.78 -27.23
CA GLU A 155 -1.01 10.56 -27.32
C GLU A 155 -0.95 9.68 -26.07
N TYR A 156 0.14 9.76 -25.30
CA TYR A 156 0.39 8.95 -24.11
C TYR A 156 0.37 9.77 -22.80
N ARG A 157 0.04 11.07 -22.87
CA ARG A 157 -0.10 11.93 -21.70
C ARG A 157 -1.42 11.64 -21.00
N LEU A 158 -1.35 11.33 -19.71
CA LEU A 158 -2.53 11.16 -18.86
C LEU A 158 -3.13 12.50 -18.39
N TRP A 159 -2.33 13.56 -18.42
CA TRP A 159 -2.70 14.87 -17.90
C TRP A 159 -2.71 15.91 -19.03
N GLN A 160 -3.73 16.74 -19.05
CA GLN A 160 -3.82 17.89 -19.94
C GLN A 160 -3.54 19.17 -19.14
N PRO A 161 -2.66 20.07 -19.62
CA PRO A 161 -2.45 21.34 -18.97
C PRO A 161 -3.74 22.15 -19.02
N LYS A 162 -4.21 22.59 -17.85
CA LYS A 162 -5.33 23.52 -17.77
C LYS A 162 -4.82 24.88 -18.26
N THR A 163 -5.32 25.35 -19.40
CA THR A 163 -5.14 26.74 -19.80
C THR A 163 -5.94 27.59 -18.82
N ILE A 164 -5.28 28.07 -17.77
CA ILE A 164 -5.82 29.17 -16.96
C ILE A 164 -5.82 30.35 -17.92
N GLY A 165 -7.01 30.74 -18.36
CA GLY A 165 -7.20 31.79 -19.34
C GLY A 165 -6.35 33.00 -18.97
N ALA A 166 -5.64 33.53 -19.96
CA ALA A 166 -4.91 34.77 -19.84
C ALA A 166 -5.80 35.79 -19.12
N GLU A 167 -5.35 36.23 -17.95
CA GLU A 167 -5.82 37.45 -17.32
C GLU A 167 -5.45 38.56 -18.32
N GLN A 168 -6.42 38.96 -19.14
CA GLN A 168 -6.30 40.16 -19.95
C GLN A 168 -6.29 41.33 -18.97
N VAL A 169 -5.09 41.89 -18.79
CA VAL A 169 -4.88 43.22 -18.20
C VAL A 169 -5.45 44.27 -19.16
#